data_AF-A0A484YN23-F1
#
_entry.id   AF-A0A484YN23-F1
#
_cell.length_a   1.000
_cell.length_b   1.000
_cell.length_c   1.000
_cell.angle_alpha   90.00
_cell.angle_beta   90.00
_cell.angle_gamma   90.00
#
_symmetry.space_group_name_H-M   'P 1'
#
loop_
_entity.id
_entity.type
_entity.pdbx_description
1 polymer ?
#
loop_
_entity_poly.entity_id
_entity_poly.type
_entity_poly.pdbx_seq_one_letter_code
_entity_poly.pdbx_strand_id
1 'polypeptide(L)' 'MSKNFARSSLCALGMTIMTAQAAEPPKAIGDGEGRLDIIAWPGYIERGQTDKNYDWVTQFEKETGCAVNVKNGGHVR' A
#
# COMPACT_ATOMS: atom_id res chain seq x y z
N MET A 1 -12.21 39.86 53.46
CA MET A 1 -11.26 38.86 53.98
C MET A 1 -11.43 37.56 53.20
N SER A 2 -10.37 37.17 52.50
CA SER A 2 -10.02 35.82 52.05
C SER A 2 -11.06 34.99 51.29
N LYS A 3 -11.08 35.04 49.93
CA LYS A 3 -11.31 33.89 49.03
C LYS A 3 -10.70 34.10 47.62
N ASN A 4 -9.60 34.85 47.47
CA ASN A 4 -8.98 35.08 46.14
C ASN A 4 -7.89 34.04 45.78
N PHE A 5 -7.65 33.03 46.62
CA PHE A 5 -6.51 32.11 46.48
C PHE A 5 -6.81 30.75 45.82
N ALA A 6 -8.04 30.50 45.37
CA ALA A 6 -8.45 29.18 44.86
C ALA A 6 -8.73 29.12 43.35
N ARG A 7 -8.30 30.12 42.57
CA ARG A 7 -8.54 30.14 41.10
C ARG A 7 -7.29 30.10 40.23
N SER A 8 -6.10 29.97 40.84
CA SER A 8 -4.83 29.98 40.11
C SER A 8 -4.29 28.59 39.73
N SER A 9 -5.01 27.51 40.01
CA SER A 9 -4.48 26.14 39.86
C SER A 9 -5.22 25.26 38.85
N LEU A 10 -6.05 25.82 37.97
CA LEU A 10 -6.86 25.02 37.03
C LEU A 10 -6.62 25.30 35.54
N CYS A 11 -5.67 26.17 35.16
CA CYS A 11 -5.38 26.45 33.75
C CYS A 11 -4.21 25.64 33.16
N ALA A 12 -3.49 24.83 33.96
CA ALA A 12 -2.30 24.12 33.49
C ALA A 12 -2.51 22.63 33.16
N LEU A 13 -3.75 22.12 33.20
CA LEU A 13 -4.06 20.71 32.97
C LEU A 13 -4.90 20.48 31.71
N GLY A 14 -4.66 21.25 30.64
CA GLY A 14 -5.51 21.25 29.45
C GLY A 14 -4.81 21.02 28.11
N MET A 15 -3.52 20.67 28.07
CA MET A 15 -2.74 20.69 26.82
C MET A 15 -1.88 19.44 26.58
N THR A 16 -2.43 18.26 26.86
CA THR A 16 -1.84 17.00 26.37
C THR A 16 -2.91 16.05 25.85
N ILE A 17 -3.83 16.56 25.02
CA ILE A 17 -4.52 15.68 24.08
C ILE A 17 -3.52 15.48 22.93
N MET A 18 -2.66 14.46 23.05
CA MET A 18 -1.91 13.94 21.93
C MET A 18 -2.93 13.66 20.82
N THR A 19 -2.90 14.46 19.78
CA THR A 19 -3.57 14.10 18.53
C THR A 19 -2.80 12.91 17.97
N ALA A 20 -3.33 11.70 18.22
CA ALA A 20 -2.98 10.55 17.42
C ALA A 20 -3.51 10.82 16.00
N GLN A 21 -2.76 11.59 15.21
CA GLN A 21 -2.97 11.63 13.77
C GLN A 21 -2.64 10.23 13.26
N ALA A 22 -3.66 9.38 13.14
CA ALA A 22 -3.58 8.22 12.28
C ALA A 22 -3.27 8.77 10.88
N ALA A 23 -2.09 8.43 10.36
CA ALA A 23 -1.75 8.78 8.99
C ALA A 23 -2.85 8.22 8.07
N GLU A 24 -3.48 9.08 7.27
CA GLU A 24 -4.43 8.61 6.26
C GLU A 24 -3.70 7.63 5.34
N PRO A 25 -4.34 6.51 4.95
CA PRO A 25 -3.71 5.58 4.02
C PRO A 25 -3.35 6.33 2.73
N PRO A 26 -2.23 5.97 2.09
CA PRO A 26 -1.79 6.62 0.86
C PRO A 26 -2.91 6.56 -0.18
N LYS A 27 -3.26 7.73 -0.73
CA LYS A 27 -4.33 7.86 -1.73
C LYS A 27 -3.92 7.36 -3.11
N ALA A 28 -2.61 7.18 -3.33
CA ALA A 28 -2.02 6.71 -4.57
C ALA A 28 -0.72 5.93 -4.28
N ILE A 29 -0.39 5.00 -5.18
CA ILE A 29 0.82 4.17 -5.11
C ILE A 29 2.06 4.92 -5.64
N GLY A 30 1.86 5.89 -6.54
CA GLY A 30 2.96 6.59 -7.23
C GLY A 30 3.38 5.87 -8.51
N ASP A 31 4.55 6.24 -9.04
CA ASP A 31 5.09 5.64 -10.25
C ASP A 31 5.54 4.19 -9.99
N GLY A 32 5.31 3.31 -10.96
CA GLY A 32 5.71 1.90 -10.88
C GLY A 32 7.22 1.70 -11.05
N GLU A 33 7.74 0.59 -10.53
CA GLU A 33 9.16 0.20 -10.63
C GLU A 33 9.59 -0.21 -12.05
N GLY A 34 8.63 -0.38 -12.98
CA GLY A 34 8.86 -0.70 -14.38
C GLY A 34 9.05 -2.18 -14.70
N ARG A 35 9.20 -3.05 -13.69
CA ARG A 35 9.16 -4.50 -13.87
C ARG A 35 8.60 -5.23 -12.65
N LEU A 36 8.08 -6.42 -12.87
CA LEU A 36 7.63 -7.35 -11.85
C LEU A 36 8.10 -8.77 -12.20
N ASP A 37 9.00 -9.33 -11.39
CA ASP A 37 9.48 -10.70 -11.54
C ASP A 37 8.74 -11.63 -10.56
N ILE A 38 7.93 -12.55 -11.08
CA ILE A 38 7.03 -13.42 -10.30
C ILE A 38 7.52 -14.87 -10.36
N ILE A 39 7.61 -15.54 -9.21
CA ILE A 39 7.74 -16.99 -9.16
C ILE A 39 6.33 -17.58 -9.06
N ALA A 40 5.89 -18.29 -10.10
CA ALA A 40 4.55 -18.86 -10.17
C ALA A 40 4.56 -20.24 -10.81
N TRP A 41 3.57 -21.05 -10.47
CA TRP A 41 3.32 -22.33 -11.14
C TRP A 41 2.68 -22.08 -12.52
N PRO A 42 2.81 -23.02 -13.48
CA PRO A 42 2.15 -22.89 -14.78
C PRO A 42 0.64 -22.76 -14.61
N GLY A 43 -0.01 -21.91 -15.41
CA GLY A 43 -1.46 -21.67 -15.32
C GLY A 43 -1.88 -20.49 -14.44
N TYR A 44 -0.97 -19.95 -13.61
CA TYR A 44 -1.29 -18.81 -12.73
C TYR A 44 -1.13 -17.46 -13.42
N ILE A 45 -0.12 -17.35 -14.29
CA ILE A 45 0.22 -16.11 -14.98
C ILE A 45 -0.04 -16.30 -16.46
N GLU A 46 -1.15 -15.72 -16.93
CA GLU A 46 -1.65 -15.92 -18.29
C GLU A 46 -1.65 -14.61 -19.07
N ARG A 47 -1.01 -14.65 -20.24
CA ARG A 47 -0.82 -13.52 -21.15
C ARG A 47 -1.37 -13.77 -22.56
N GLY A 48 -2.38 -14.63 -22.68
CA GLY A 48 -3.02 -14.95 -23.95
C GLY A 48 -2.21 -15.86 -24.89
N GLN A 49 -1.08 -16.40 -24.44
CA GLN A 49 -0.23 -17.30 -25.25
C GLN A 49 -0.83 -18.69 -25.42
N THR A 50 -1.46 -19.23 -24.37
CA THR A 50 -2.11 -20.54 -24.39
C THR A 50 -3.57 -20.43 -24.85
N ASP A 51 -4.33 -19.50 -24.28
CA ASP A 51 -5.69 -19.15 -24.67
C ASP A 51 -5.87 -17.64 -24.58
N LYS A 52 -6.31 -17.00 -25.67
CA LYS A 52 -6.50 -15.55 -25.75
C LYS A 52 -7.56 -15.01 -24.80
N ASN A 53 -8.49 -15.85 -24.34
CA ASN A 53 -9.50 -15.45 -23.36
C ASN A 53 -8.91 -15.28 -21.95
N TYR A 54 -7.70 -15.78 -21.72
CA TYR A 54 -6.98 -15.70 -20.46
C TYR A 54 -5.73 -14.84 -20.66
N ASP A 55 -5.92 -13.52 -20.60
CA ASP A 55 -4.85 -12.53 -20.77
C ASP A 55 -5.06 -11.34 -19.83
N TRP A 56 -4.74 -11.53 -18.56
CA TRP A 56 -4.81 -10.46 -17.57
C TRP A 56 -3.48 -9.68 -17.51
N VAL A 57 -2.36 -10.32 -17.86
CA VAL A 57 -1.03 -9.69 -17.82
C VAL A 57 -0.94 -8.53 -18.80
N THR A 58 -1.44 -8.68 -20.02
CA THR A 58 -1.36 -7.62 -21.02
C THR A 58 -2.10 -6.35 -20.57
N GLN A 59 -3.26 -6.51 -19.93
CA GLN A 59 -3.99 -5.35 -19.40
C GLN A 59 -3.21 -4.69 -18.26
N PHE A 60 -2.64 -5.47 -17.36
CA PHE A 60 -1.80 -4.96 -16.28
C PHE A 60 -0.59 -4.17 -16.82
N GLU A 61 0.15 -4.72 -17.79
CA GLU A 61 1.31 -4.04 -18.39
C GLU A 61 0.92 -2.73 -19.09
N LYS A 62 -0.27 -2.68 -19.72
CA LYS A 62 -0.78 -1.46 -20.36
C LYS A 62 -1.15 -0.38 -19.35
N GLU A 63 -1.79 -0.76 -18.24
CA GLU A 63 -2.25 0.19 -17.22
C GLU A 63 -1.09 0.72 -16.37
N THR A 64 -0.09 -0.13 -16.10
CA THR A 64 0.98 0.17 -15.16
C THR A 64 2.31 0.52 -15.83
N GLY A 65 2.53 0.11 -17.07
CA GLY A 65 3.85 0.15 -17.72
C GLY A 65 4.87 -0.82 -17.12
N CYS A 66 4.48 -1.65 -16.15
CA CYS A 66 5.37 -2.59 -15.48
C CYS A 66 5.45 -3.91 -16.24
N ALA A 67 6.61 -4.24 -16.80
CA ALA A 67 6.81 -5.50 -17.52
C ALA A 67 6.77 -6.71 -16.56
N VAL A 68 5.99 -7.73 -16.89
CA VAL A 68 5.82 -8.93 -16.06
C VAL A 68 6.68 -10.08 -16.59
N ASN A 69 7.57 -10.59 -15.74
CA ASN A 69 8.38 -11.78 -16.00
C ASN A 69 7.95 -12.91 -15.05
N VAL A 70 7.98 -14.15 -15.53
CA VAL A 70 7.54 -15.31 -14.74
C VAL A 70 8.62 -16.38 -14.71
N LYS A 71 9.06 -16.76 -13.51
CA LYS A 71 9.89 -17.95 -13.28
C LYS A 71 9.01 -19.09 -12.77
N ASN A 72 9.13 -20.25 -13.39
CA ASN A 72 8.36 -21.42 -12.98
C ASN A 72 8.77 -21.89 -11.56
N GLY A 73 7.81 -21.89 -10.63
CA GLY A 73 7.96 -22.37 -9.25
C GLY A 73 8.27 -23.86 -9.10
N GLY A 74 8.03 -24.66 -10.14
CA GLY A 74 8.41 -26.08 -10.18
C GLY A 74 9.90 -26.34 -10.40
N HIS A 75 10.67 -25.30 -10.76
CA HIS A 75 12.12 -25.37 -10.95
C HIS A 75 12.82 -24.25 -10.17
N VAL A 76 12.47 -24.11 -8.89
CA VAL A 76 13.27 -23.30 -7.96
C VAL A 76 14.39 -24.20 -7.45
N ARG A 77 15.47 -24.28 -8.22
CA ARG A 77 16.79 -24.61 -7.69
C ARG A 77 17.52 -23.33 -7.34
#